data_AF-A0A0A7FRW6-F1
#
_entry.id   AF-A0A0A7FRW6-F1
#
_cell.length_a   1.000
_cell.length_b   1.000
_cell.length_c   1.000
_cell.angle_alpha   90.00
_cell.angle_beta   90.00
_cell.angle_gamma   90.00
#
_symmetry.space_group_name_H-M   'P 1'
#
loop_
_entity.id
_entity.type
_entity.pdbx_description
1 polymer ?
#
loop_
_entity_poly.entity_id
_entity_poly.type
_entity_poly.pdbx_seq_one_letter_code
_entity_poly.pdbx_strand_id
1 'polypeptide(L)'
;MLILHDIRLESEDYVAQMDYIIITKYFIMILETKKLSGDISINESGDFVRSFKSKCGKVYKREGIYSPVTQNERHIRILKKILKDNNVCKNIPIYSGIVMANSKSIINKGRASKDIKEQIVKYDQLAKFIKDKIDCEKKKNNGIVIDKKMYSIAEYLKTNNKEANFDYIKKYSLTEEDFKENNNNECLIEKEIDEDIEKLKEIDNKIINDIIYEKDLNENFKHEGINNIRKKLKKFRLEISKINGIPPYYVFNDSTLEEILEKMPKCNEDLIKVRGFGKVKVEKYGENIIEIVNS
;
A
#
# COMPACT_ATOMS: atom_id res chain seq x y z
N MET A 1 -14.24 -26.95 10.04
CA MET A 1 -14.19 -25.79 9.11
C MET A 1 -12.73 -25.52 8.85
N LEU A 2 -12.34 -25.35 7.59
CA LEU A 2 -10.98 -24.98 7.20
C LEU A 2 -11.00 -23.53 6.74
N ILE A 3 -9.94 -22.79 7.05
CA ILE A 3 -9.78 -21.40 6.62
C ILE A 3 -8.41 -21.32 5.97
N LEU A 4 -8.38 -20.89 4.71
CA LEU A 4 -7.15 -20.50 4.02
C LEU A 4 -7.10 -18.98 3.99
N HIS A 5 -5.90 -18.42 4.04
CA HIS A 5 -5.68 -16.98 3.93
C HIS A 5 -4.65 -16.68 2.84
N ASP A 6 -4.75 -15.49 2.26
CA ASP A 6 -3.79 -14.94 1.28
C ASP A 6 -3.53 -15.87 0.10
N ILE A 7 -4.57 -16.54 -0.40
CA ILE A 7 -4.46 -17.45 -1.53
C ILE A 7 -4.57 -16.66 -2.84
N ARG A 8 -3.55 -16.77 -3.67
CA ARG A 8 -3.49 -16.17 -5.01
C ARG A 8 -3.53 -17.26 -6.07
N LEU A 9 -4.60 -17.24 -6.86
CA LEU A 9 -4.84 -18.19 -7.94
C LEU A 9 -4.81 -17.49 -9.29
N GLU A 10 -4.38 -18.23 -10.30
CA GLU A 10 -4.30 -17.77 -11.68
C GLU A 10 -5.06 -18.74 -12.59
N SER A 11 -5.89 -18.20 -13.48
CA SER A 11 -6.62 -18.97 -14.49
C SER A 11 -6.61 -18.21 -15.81
N GLU A 12 -5.89 -18.74 -16.80
CA GLU A 12 -5.66 -18.11 -18.11
C GLU A 12 -5.23 -16.65 -17.94
N ASP A 13 -6.10 -15.68 -18.22
CA ASP A 13 -5.80 -14.24 -18.19
C ASP A 13 -6.09 -13.55 -16.85
N TYR A 14 -6.62 -14.28 -15.85
CA TYR A 14 -7.11 -13.70 -14.61
C TYR A 14 -6.32 -14.17 -13.38
N VAL A 15 -5.86 -13.19 -12.61
CA VAL A 15 -5.27 -13.40 -11.29
C VAL A 15 -6.26 -12.92 -10.24
N ALA A 16 -6.57 -13.78 -9.27
CA ALA A 16 -7.37 -13.42 -8.10
C ALA A 16 -6.59 -13.71 -6.82
N GLN A 17 -6.35 -12.66 -6.03
CA GLN A 17 -5.91 -12.79 -4.65
C GLN A 17 -7.12 -12.73 -3.74
N MET A 18 -7.27 -13.72 -2.87
CA MET A 18 -8.39 -13.88 -1.96
C MET A 18 -7.87 -13.79 -0.53
N ASP A 19 -8.40 -12.83 0.24
CA ASP A 19 -7.99 -12.63 1.63
C ASP A 19 -8.23 -13.89 2.46
N TYR A 20 -9.47 -14.41 2.43
CA TYR A 20 -9.81 -15.65 3.12
C TYR A 20 -10.76 -16.53 2.31
N ILE A 21 -10.47 -17.83 2.30
CA ILE A 21 -11.35 -18.87 1.76
C ILE A 21 -11.77 -19.77 2.91
N ILE A 22 -13.06 -19.73 3.26
CA ILE A 22 -13.65 -20.60 4.27
C ILE A 22 -14.25 -21.82 3.58
N ILE A 23 -13.81 -23.00 3.98
CA ILE A 23 -14.36 -24.29 3.53
C ILE A 23 -15.11 -24.91 4.69
N THR A 24 -16.42 -25.07 4.51
CA THR A 24 -17.30 -25.73 5.49
C THR A 24 -17.80 -27.06 4.94
N LYS A 25 -18.53 -27.80 5.78
CA LYS A 25 -19.23 -29.03 5.37
C LYS A 25 -20.39 -28.77 4.40
N TYR A 26 -20.81 -27.52 4.20
CA TYR A 26 -22.02 -27.18 3.41
C TYR A 26 -21.71 -26.28 2.22
N PHE A 27 -20.74 -25.37 2.35
CA PHE A 27 -20.41 -24.38 1.35
C PHE A 27 -18.95 -23.94 1.43
N ILE A 28 -18.46 -23.31 0.35
CA ILE A 28 -17.25 -22.49 0.34
C ILE A 28 -17.67 -21.03 0.41
N MET A 29 -16.94 -20.21 1.16
CA MET A 29 -17.19 -18.77 1.23
C MET A 29 -15.88 -18.02 1.04
N ILE A 30 -15.88 -17.07 0.11
CA ILE A 30 -14.76 -16.15 -0.08
C ILE A 30 -15.07 -14.90 0.73
N LEU A 31 -14.24 -14.61 1.72
CA LEU A 31 -14.34 -13.38 2.50
C LEU A 31 -13.30 -12.37 1.98
N GLU A 32 -13.80 -11.21 1.59
CA GLU A 32 -12.98 -10.03 1.26
C GLU A 32 -13.04 -9.07 2.44
N THR A 33 -11.88 -8.61 2.92
CA THR A 33 -11.80 -7.65 4.01
C THR A 33 -11.49 -6.25 3.48
N LYS A 34 -12.26 -5.25 3.91
CA LYS A 34 -12.08 -3.86 3.51
C LYS A 34 -11.91 -2.97 4.71
N LYS A 35 -10.74 -2.33 4.82
CA LYS A 35 -10.44 -1.30 5.83
C LYS A 35 -10.66 0.09 5.25
N LEU A 36 -11.90 0.38 4.85
CA LEU A 36 -12.27 1.69 4.30
C LEU A 36 -12.41 2.71 5.43
N SER A 37 -11.97 3.95 5.20
CA SER A 37 -12.23 5.09 6.09
C SER A 37 -13.48 5.85 5.66
N GLY A 38 -14.10 6.60 6.57
CA GLY A 38 -15.29 7.38 6.29
C GLY A 38 -16.57 6.55 6.28
N ASP A 39 -17.68 7.22 5.94
CA ASP A 39 -19.01 6.63 5.89
C ASP A 39 -19.24 6.05 4.50
N ILE A 40 -19.62 4.78 4.45
CA ILE A 40 -19.92 4.06 3.22
C ILE A 40 -21.43 3.99 3.06
N SER A 41 -21.92 4.42 1.91
CA SER A 41 -23.32 4.29 1.51
C SER A 41 -23.39 3.50 0.22
N ILE A 42 -24.43 2.67 0.08
CA ILE A 42 -24.66 1.87 -1.12
C ILE A 42 -25.98 2.35 -1.73
N ASN A 43 -25.95 2.77 -2.99
CA ASN A 43 -27.14 3.22 -3.70
C ASN A 43 -27.95 2.04 -4.26
N GLU A 44 -29.05 2.34 -4.95
CA GLU A 44 -29.96 1.33 -5.54
C GLU A 44 -29.30 0.56 -6.69
N SER A 45 -28.40 1.22 -7.43
CA SER A 45 -27.60 0.61 -8.49
C SER A 45 -26.50 -0.32 -7.98
N GLY A 46 -26.23 -0.33 -6.67
CA GLY A 46 -25.17 -1.12 -6.05
C GLY A 46 -23.80 -0.43 -6.00
N ASP A 47 -23.73 0.85 -6.35
CA ASP A 47 -22.49 1.64 -6.26
C ASP A 47 -22.17 1.96 -4.81
N PHE A 48 -20.89 1.81 -4.48
CA PHE A 48 -20.36 2.16 -3.18
C PHE A 48 -19.89 3.61 -3.21
N VAL A 49 -20.42 4.40 -2.28
CA VAL A 49 -20.15 5.83 -2.19
C VAL A 49 -19.62 6.15 -0.81
N ARG A 50 -18.39 6.64 -0.76
CA ARG A 50 -17.69 7.04 0.47
C ARG A 50 -17.91 8.52 0.72
N SER A 51 -18.20 8.88 1.97
CA SER A 51 -18.40 10.26 2.43
C SER A 51 -17.53 10.56 3.65
N PHE A 52 -16.96 11.75 3.70
CA PHE A 52 -16.16 12.24 4.83
C PHE A 52 -16.86 13.40 5.51
N LYS A 53 -16.95 13.32 6.84
CA LYS A 53 -17.60 14.32 7.69
C LYS A 53 -16.57 15.14 8.44
N SER A 54 -16.82 16.44 8.57
CA SER A 54 -16.06 17.34 9.42
C SER A 54 -16.41 17.10 10.90
N LYS A 55 -15.70 17.76 11.82
CA LYS A 55 -16.01 17.70 13.26
C LYS A 55 -17.44 18.14 13.60
N CYS A 56 -18.03 19.04 12.81
CA CYS A 56 -19.43 19.47 12.97
C CYS A 56 -20.45 18.56 12.26
N GLY A 57 -20.01 17.41 11.73
CA GLY A 57 -20.89 16.43 11.08
C GLY A 57 -21.24 16.73 9.62
N LYS A 58 -20.83 17.89 9.09
CA LYS A 58 -21.08 18.27 7.68
C LYS A 58 -20.22 17.42 6.74
N VAL A 59 -20.83 16.85 5.71
CA VAL A 59 -20.10 16.13 4.66
C VAL A 59 -19.34 17.14 3.83
N TYR A 60 -18.01 17.02 3.77
CA TYR A 60 -17.15 17.92 2.99
C TYR A 60 -16.54 17.25 1.75
N LYS A 61 -16.55 15.91 1.68
CA LYS A 61 -16.05 15.15 0.54
C LYS A 61 -16.89 13.90 0.32
N ARG A 62 -17.19 13.61 -0.94
CA ARG A 62 -17.92 12.42 -1.38
C ARG A 62 -17.28 11.87 -2.65
N GLU A 63 -17.09 10.57 -2.72
CA GLU A 63 -16.47 9.90 -3.87
C GLU A 63 -17.00 8.48 -4.05
N GLY A 64 -17.05 8.02 -5.30
CA GLY A 64 -17.35 6.63 -5.63
C GLY A 64 -16.14 5.74 -5.32
N ILE A 65 -16.39 4.51 -4.90
CA ILE A 65 -15.37 3.48 -4.73
C ILE A 65 -15.76 2.23 -5.50
N TYR A 66 -14.77 1.46 -5.91
CA TYR A 66 -15.00 0.18 -6.57
C TYR A 66 -15.77 -0.76 -5.64
N SER A 67 -16.79 -1.44 -6.20
CA SER A 67 -17.66 -2.34 -5.45
C SER A 67 -16.89 -3.56 -4.94
N PRO A 68 -16.72 -3.73 -3.61
CA PRO A 68 -16.12 -4.93 -3.04
C PRO A 68 -16.93 -6.19 -3.36
N VAL A 69 -18.25 -6.05 -3.53
CA VAL A 69 -19.14 -7.14 -3.93
C VAL A 69 -18.78 -7.62 -5.33
N THR A 70 -18.72 -6.72 -6.29
CA THR A 70 -18.37 -7.05 -7.69
C THR A 70 -16.93 -7.57 -7.79
N GLN A 71 -16.02 -7.06 -6.96
CA GLN A 71 -14.66 -7.61 -6.84
C GLN A 71 -14.70 -9.09 -6.43
N ASN A 72 -15.39 -9.39 -5.35
CA ASN A 72 -15.44 -10.74 -4.79
C ASN A 72 -16.21 -11.71 -5.71
N GLU A 73 -17.23 -11.25 -6.41
CA GLU A 73 -17.92 -12.03 -7.45
C GLU A 73 -16.98 -12.48 -8.56
N ARG A 74 -16.01 -11.65 -8.96
CA ARG A 74 -14.98 -12.04 -9.94
C ARG A 74 -14.08 -13.15 -9.36
N HIS A 75 -13.65 -13.02 -8.10
CA HIS A 75 -12.88 -14.05 -7.41
C HIS A 75 -13.64 -15.39 -7.36
N ILE A 76 -14.95 -15.36 -7.06
CA ILE A 76 -15.81 -16.55 -7.09
C ILE A 76 -15.86 -17.19 -8.47
N ARG A 77 -15.99 -16.39 -9.55
CA ARG A 77 -16.01 -16.94 -10.92
C ARG A 77 -14.71 -17.68 -11.26
N ILE A 78 -13.57 -17.11 -10.88
CA ILE A 78 -12.25 -17.71 -11.08
C ILE A 78 -12.13 -19.01 -10.27
N LEU A 79 -12.50 -18.99 -8.99
CA LEU A 79 -12.48 -20.19 -8.14
C LEU A 79 -13.39 -21.29 -8.70
N LYS A 80 -14.59 -20.94 -9.15
CA LYS A 80 -15.53 -21.90 -9.77
C LYS A 80 -14.93 -22.55 -11.02
N LYS A 81 -14.26 -21.76 -11.87
CA LYS A 81 -13.59 -22.27 -13.08
C LYS A 81 -12.51 -23.27 -12.71
N ILE A 82 -11.59 -22.88 -11.82
CA ILE A 82 -10.50 -23.74 -11.34
C ILE A 82 -11.00 -25.05 -10.74
N LEU A 83 -12.02 -24.98 -9.86
CA LEU A 83 -12.58 -26.18 -9.22
C LEU A 83 -13.31 -27.10 -10.20
N LYS A 84 -13.94 -26.53 -11.24
CA LYS A 84 -14.66 -27.29 -12.28
C LYS A 84 -13.69 -28.00 -13.22
N ASP A 85 -12.68 -27.29 -13.71
CA ASP A 85 -11.71 -27.79 -14.70
C ASP A 85 -10.90 -28.97 -14.15
N ASN A 86 -10.67 -28.97 -12.83
CA ASN A 86 -9.87 -30.00 -12.17
C ASN A 86 -10.72 -31.12 -11.54
N ASN A 87 -12.02 -31.17 -11.81
CA ASN A 87 -12.99 -32.15 -11.26
C ASN A 87 -12.97 -32.27 -9.72
N VAL A 88 -12.39 -31.31 -9.00
CA VAL A 88 -12.21 -31.36 -7.54
C VAL A 88 -13.59 -31.35 -6.86
N CYS A 89 -14.52 -30.53 -7.38
CA CYS A 89 -15.89 -30.43 -6.88
C CYS A 89 -16.84 -29.94 -7.97
N LYS A 90 -17.94 -30.68 -8.22
CA LYS A 90 -18.94 -30.25 -9.21
C LYS A 90 -20.09 -29.39 -8.66
N ASN A 91 -20.48 -29.50 -7.38
CA ASN A 91 -21.76 -28.91 -6.93
C ASN A 91 -21.71 -28.24 -5.53
N ILE A 92 -20.56 -27.75 -5.06
CA ILE A 92 -20.52 -27.05 -3.75
C ILE A 92 -20.94 -25.58 -3.95
N PRO A 93 -21.93 -25.06 -3.20
CA PRO A 93 -22.28 -23.65 -3.26
C PRO A 93 -21.11 -22.79 -2.78
N ILE A 94 -20.80 -21.74 -3.55
CA ILE A 94 -19.77 -20.76 -3.23
C ILE A 94 -20.42 -19.41 -2.98
N TYR A 95 -20.25 -18.87 -1.77
CA TYR A 95 -20.82 -17.61 -1.32
C TYR A 95 -19.79 -16.50 -1.23
N SER A 96 -20.27 -15.27 -1.40
CA SER A 96 -19.50 -14.03 -1.17
C SER A 96 -19.79 -13.52 0.24
N GLY A 97 -18.74 -13.08 0.94
CA GLY A 97 -18.86 -12.27 2.15
C GLY A 97 -17.88 -11.10 2.10
N ILE A 98 -18.35 -9.92 2.49
CA ILE A 98 -17.56 -8.69 2.55
C ILE A 98 -17.54 -8.25 4.00
N VAL A 99 -16.33 -8.14 4.55
CA VAL A 99 -16.10 -7.75 5.93
C VAL A 99 -15.54 -6.35 5.97
N MET A 100 -16.29 -5.42 6.57
CA MET A 100 -15.82 -4.07 6.83
C MET A 100 -15.07 -4.04 8.17
N ALA A 101 -13.74 -3.93 8.08
CA ALA A 101 -12.83 -4.09 9.22
C ALA A 101 -12.65 -2.80 10.05
N ASN A 102 -13.00 -1.64 9.51
CA ASN A 102 -12.85 -0.38 10.22
C ASN A 102 -14.00 -0.17 11.22
N SER A 103 -13.68 -0.16 12.51
CA SER A 103 -14.66 0.07 13.59
C SER A 103 -15.34 1.43 13.54
N LYS A 104 -14.65 2.46 13.03
CA LYS A 104 -15.17 3.82 12.93
C LYS A 104 -16.06 4.06 11.71
N SER A 105 -16.05 3.15 10.73
CA SER A 105 -16.84 3.33 9.51
C SER A 105 -18.31 3.01 9.73
N ILE A 106 -19.17 3.91 9.26
CA ILE A 106 -20.61 3.68 9.20
C ILE A 106 -20.95 3.09 7.83
N ILE A 107 -21.79 2.06 7.80
CA ILE A 107 -22.23 1.43 6.54
C ILE A 107 -23.73 1.62 6.43
N ASN A 108 -24.15 2.49 5.52
CA ASN A 108 -25.55 2.66 5.18
C ASN A 108 -25.89 1.78 3.97
N LYS A 109 -26.56 0.66 4.25
CA LYS A 109 -27.07 -0.27 3.24
C LYS A 109 -28.56 -0.12 2.97
N GLY A 110 -29.23 0.92 3.48
CA GLY A 110 -30.70 1.04 3.42
C GLY A 110 -31.28 0.94 2.00
N ARG A 111 -30.61 1.57 1.03
CA ARG A 111 -31.02 1.60 -0.39
C ARG A 111 -30.46 0.45 -1.23
N ALA A 112 -29.59 -0.40 -0.68
CA ALA A 112 -29.02 -1.51 -1.42
C ALA A 112 -30.05 -2.64 -1.65
N SER A 113 -29.83 -3.44 -2.69
CA SER A 113 -30.60 -4.68 -2.92
C SER A 113 -30.44 -5.68 -1.77
N LYS A 114 -31.41 -6.59 -1.62
CA LYS A 114 -31.38 -7.63 -0.57
C LYS A 114 -30.11 -8.48 -0.66
N ASP A 115 -29.72 -8.87 -1.87
CA ASP A 115 -28.56 -9.72 -2.11
C ASP A 115 -27.26 -9.05 -1.67
N ILE A 116 -27.10 -7.75 -1.93
CA ILE A 116 -25.94 -6.98 -1.47
C ILE A 116 -25.96 -6.82 0.06
N LYS A 117 -27.14 -6.54 0.65
CA LYS A 117 -27.30 -6.35 2.09
C LYS A 117 -26.88 -7.58 2.90
N GLU A 118 -27.15 -8.77 2.36
CA GLU A 118 -26.83 -10.04 2.99
C GLU A 118 -25.34 -10.40 2.90
N GLN A 119 -24.60 -9.87 1.93
CA GLN A 119 -23.18 -10.18 1.75
C GLN A 119 -22.26 -9.31 2.63
N ILE A 120 -22.73 -8.16 3.12
CA ILE A 120 -21.89 -7.16 3.79
C ILE A 120 -22.14 -7.13 5.30
N VAL A 121 -21.07 -7.35 6.05
CA VAL A 121 -21.06 -7.37 7.52
C VAL A 121 -19.91 -6.55 8.09
N LYS A 122 -20.10 -6.05 9.32
CA LYS A 122 -18.97 -5.53 10.11
C LYS A 122 -18.21 -6.68 10.76
N TYR A 123 -16.94 -6.44 11.09
CA TYR A 123 -16.06 -7.44 11.71
C TYR A 123 -16.65 -8.11 12.97
N ASP A 124 -17.36 -7.36 13.81
CA ASP A 124 -18.02 -7.83 15.03
C ASP A 124 -19.20 -8.77 14.75
N GLN A 125 -19.78 -8.70 13.55
CA GLN A 125 -20.93 -9.49 13.13
C GLN A 125 -20.53 -10.76 12.35
N LEU A 126 -19.25 -10.94 12.03
CA LEU A 126 -18.75 -12.01 11.16
C LEU A 126 -19.07 -13.41 11.69
N ALA A 127 -18.84 -13.65 12.98
CA ALA A 127 -19.10 -14.95 13.59
C ALA A 127 -20.57 -15.34 13.49
N LYS A 128 -21.47 -14.39 13.76
CA LYS A 128 -22.92 -14.59 13.62
C LYS A 128 -23.29 -14.84 12.16
N PHE A 129 -22.75 -14.06 11.23
CA PHE A 129 -23.00 -14.20 9.80
C PHE A 129 -22.66 -15.60 9.25
N ILE A 130 -21.48 -16.12 9.60
CA ILE A 130 -21.05 -17.46 9.17
C ILE A 130 -21.98 -18.53 9.78
N LYS A 131 -22.31 -18.40 11.07
CA LYS A 131 -23.21 -19.33 11.77
C LYS A 131 -24.60 -19.35 11.13
N ASP A 132 -25.19 -18.18 10.91
CA ASP A 132 -26.52 -18.03 10.31
C ASP A 132 -26.55 -18.68 8.91
N LYS A 133 -25.50 -18.50 8.09
CA LYS A 133 -25.42 -19.15 6.77
C LYS A 133 -25.26 -20.68 6.87
N ILE A 134 -24.47 -21.19 7.82
CA ILE A 134 -24.37 -22.64 8.07
C ILE A 134 -25.73 -23.22 8.46
N ASP A 135 -26.45 -22.56 9.36
CA ASP A 135 -27.75 -23.03 9.84
C ASP A 135 -28.82 -22.95 8.74
N CYS A 136 -28.75 -21.95 7.85
CA CYS A 136 -29.56 -21.90 6.64
C CYS A 136 -29.32 -23.09 5.70
N GLU A 137 -28.06 -23.44 5.41
CA GLU A 137 -27.75 -24.56 4.50
C GLU A 137 -28.08 -25.93 5.11
N LYS A 138 -27.91 -26.09 6.44
CA LYS A 138 -28.38 -27.28 7.16
C LYS A 138 -29.87 -27.54 6.94
N LYS A 139 -30.69 -26.48 7.02
CA LYS A 139 -32.15 -26.58 6.83
C LYS A 139 -32.56 -26.94 5.40
N LYS A 140 -31.74 -26.58 4.41
CA LYS A 140 -32.00 -26.90 2.99
C LYS A 140 -31.65 -28.33 2.61
N ASN A 141 -30.94 -29.06 3.47
CA ASN A 141 -30.55 -30.46 3.24
C ASN A 141 -29.70 -30.68 1.97
N ASN A 142 -28.90 -29.68 1.57
CA ASN A 142 -28.12 -29.65 0.32
C ASN A 142 -26.92 -30.63 0.25
N GLY A 143 -26.93 -31.71 1.03
CA GLY A 143 -25.82 -32.65 1.12
C GLY A 143 -24.64 -32.11 1.96
N ILE A 144 -23.85 -33.03 2.48
CA ILE A 144 -22.71 -32.74 3.36
C ILE A 144 -21.42 -33.10 2.63
N VAL A 145 -20.48 -32.16 2.59
CA VAL A 145 -19.13 -32.39 2.12
C VAL A 145 -18.37 -33.21 3.17
N ILE A 146 -17.90 -34.38 2.77
CA ILE A 146 -17.09 -35.27 3.61
C ILE A 146 -15.75 -34.59 3.92
N ASP A 147 -15.24 -34.77 5.14
CA ASP A 147 -14.00 -34.13 5.60
C ASP A 147 -12.81 -34.37 4.66
N LYS A 148 -12.63 -35.61 4.15
CA LYS A 148 -11.59 -35.94 3.15
C LYS A 148 -11.63 -35.02 1.92
N LYS A 149 -12.83 -34.66 1.46
CA LYS A 149 -13.03 -33.78 0.30
C LYS A 149 -12.76 -32.32 0.65
N MET A 150 -13.05 -31.90 1.88
CA MET A 150 -12.67 -30.57 2.35
C MET A 150 -11.14 -30.39 2.34
N TYR A 151 -10.41 -31.38 2.87
CA TYR A 151 -8.95 -31.36 2.86
C TYR A 151 -8.38 -31.44 1.44
N SER A 152 -8.95 -32.23 0.53
CA SER A 152 -8.47 -32.28 -0.86
C SER A 152 -8.65 -30.94 -1.58
N ILE A 153 -9.75 -30.22 -1.33
CA ILE A 153 -9.93 -28.85 -1.86
C ILE A 153 -8.88 -27.93 -1.27
N ALA A 154 -8.68 -27.97 0.05
CA ALA A 154 -7.73 -27.09 0.73
C ALA A 154 -6.30 -27.30 0.22
N GLU A 155 -5.88 -28.56 0.10
CA GLU A 155 -4.54 -28.90 -0.40
C GLU A 155 -4.37 -28.47 -1.86
N TYR A 156 -5.38 -28.73 -2.70
CA TYR A 156 -5.36 -28.27 -4.09
C TYR A 156 -5.18 -26.75 -4.20
N LEU A 157 -5.92 -25.97 -3.41
CA LEU A 157 -5.80 -24.50 -3.41
C LEU A 157 -4.43 -24.04 -2.91
N LYS A 158 -3.86 -24.75 -1.93
CA LYS A 158 -2.53 -24.47 -1.39
C LYS A 158 -1.42 -24.78 -2.39
N THR A 159 -1.49 -25.92 -3.09
CA THR A 159 -0.50 -26.29 -4.11
C THR A 159 -0.52 -25.35 -5.32
N ASN A 160 -1.70 -24.85 -5.70
CA ASN A 160 -1.86 -23.90 -6.80
C ASN A 160 -1.70 -22.43 -6.39
N ASN A 161 -1.39 -22.16 -5.12
CA ASN A 161 -1.11 -20.81 -4.65
C ASN A 161 0.18 -20.29 -5.28
N LYS A 162 0.10 -19.19 -6.02
CA LYS A 162 1.27 -18.51 -6.60
C LYS A 162 1.54 -17.23 -5.85
N GLU A 163 2.58 -17.19 -5.03
CA GLU A 163 3.01 -15.97 -4.36
C GLU A 163 3.16 -14.82 -5.39
N ALA A 164 2.67 -13.64 -5.01
CA ALA A 164 2.89 -12.45 -5.83
C ALA A 164 4.37 -12.10 -5.73
N ASN A 165 5.13 -12.41 -6.78
CA ASN A 165 6.52 -12.00 -6.87
C ASN A 165 6.53 -10.47 -7.09
N PHE A 166 6.64 -9.72 -6.00
CA PHE A 166 6.74 -8.27 -6.08
C PHE A 166 8.15 -7.91 -6.51
N ASP A 167 8.28 -7.37 -7.71
CA ASP A 167 9.52 -6.75 -8.12
C ASP A 167 9.66 -5.41 -7.39
N TYR A 168 10.25 -5.47 -6.19
CA TYR A 168 10.56 -4.30 -5.37
C TYR A 168 11.48 -3.33 -6.13
N ILE A 169 12.38 -3.85 -6.96
CA ILE A 169 13.30 -3.05 -7.77
C ILE A 169 12.48 -2.17 -8.72
N LYS A 170 11.54 -2.74 -9.46
CA LYS A 170 10.68 -1.96 -10.37
C LYS A 170 9.67 -1.08 -9.64
N LYS A 171 9.07 -1.56 -8.55
CA LYS A 171 8.07 -0.82 -7.77
C LYS A 171 8.64 0.43 -7.10
N TYR A 172 9.86 0.33 -6.58
CA TYR A 172 10.55 1.42 -5.89
C TYR A 172 11.62 2.09 -6.76
N SER A 173 11.77 1.65 -8.02
CA SER A 173 12.82 2.12 -8.95
C SER A 173 14.22 2.01 -8.34
N LEU A 174 14.49 0.91 -7.62
CA LEU A 174 15.77 0.68 -6.98
C LEU A 174 16.82 0.40 -8.07
N THR A 175 18.02 0.90 -7.83
CA THR A 175 19.19 0.72 -8.70
C THR A 175 20.27 -0.01 -7.92
N GLU A 176 21.32 -0.50 -8.59
CA GLU A 176 22.45 -1.13 -7.90
C GLU A 176 23.13 -0.19 -6.90
N GLU A 177 22.97 1.12 -7.05
CA GLU A 177 23.49 2.13 -6.12
C GLU A 177 22.79 2.09 -4.76
N ASP A 178 21.51 1.69 -4.70
CA ASP A 178 20.75 1.54 -3.46
C ASP A 178 21.22 0.34 -2.62
N PHE A 179 22.02 -0.55 -3.22
CA PHE A 179 22.57 -1.74 -2.58
C PHE A 179 24.08 -1.66 -2.35
N LYS A 180 24.73 -0.54 -2.71
CA LYS A 180 26.16 -0.32 -2.40
C LYS A 180 26.32 -0.11 -0.89
N GLU A 181 26.75 -1.16 -0.19
CA GLU A 181 27.32 -1.01 1.14
C GLU A 181 28.57 -0.14 1.06
N ASN A 182 28.65 0.89 1.90
CA ASN A 182 29.83 1.75 2.06
C ASN A 182 30.99 0.95 2.67
N ASN A 183 31.62 0.11 1.87
CA ASN A 183 32.97 -0.39 2.10
C ASN A 183 33.88 0.51 1.29
N ASN A 184 34.40 1.58 1.90
CA ASN A 184 35.62 2.27 1.50
C ASN A 184 36.04 3.25 2.62
N ASN A 185 36.46 2.67 3.75
CA ASN A 185 37.60 3.21 4.49
C ASN A 185 38.79 2.36 4.06
N GLU A 186 39.60 2.83 3.12
CA GLU A 186 41.05 2.63 3.12
C GLU A 186 41.72 3.47 2.01
N CYS A 187 42.48 4.47 2.48
CA CYS A 187 43.75 5.02 1.99
C CYS A 187 44.26 4.55 0.61
N LEU A 188 44.72 5.51 -0.22
CA LEU A 188 46.11 5.57 -0.69
C LEU A 188 46.36 6.87 -1.50
N ILE A 189 47.33 7.63 -1.01
CA ILE A 189 47.96 8.80 -1.61
C ILE A 189 49.05 8.32 -2.58
N GLU A 190 49.49 9.23 -3.47
CA GLU A 190 50.78 9.31 -4.20
C GLU A 190 50.66 9.04 -5.72
N LYS A 191 51.16 9.88 -6.64
CA LYS A 191 52.21 10.92 -6.58
C LYS A 191 52.13 11.84 -7.84
N GLU A 192 52.52 13.10 -7.64
CA GLU A 192 52.96 14.12 -8.63
C GLU A 192 54.11 13.56 -9.51
N ILE A 193 54.54 14.09 -10.67
CA ILE A 193 54.95 15.46 -11.09
C ILE A 193 54.99 15.45 -12.67
N ASP A 194 55.06 16.50 -13.50
CA ASP A 194 56.07 17.57 -13.74
C ASP A 194 55.45 18.59 -14.75
N GLU A 195 55.25 19.89 -14.51
CA GLU A 195 56.11 21.06 -14.13
C GLU A 195 56.78 21.89 -15.26
N ASP A 196 56.55 21.64 -16.56
CA ASP A 196 57.14 22.53 -17.61
C ASP A 196 56.20 23.03 -18.72
N ILE A 197 54.89 22.75 -18.62
CA ILE A 197 53.82 23.47 -19.37
C ILE A 197 53.34 24.70 -18.56
N GLU A 198 54.10 25.06 -17.53
CA GLU A 198 53.59 25.71 -16.32
C GLU A 198 53.49 27.23 -16.43
N LYS A 199 54.34 27.91 -17.19
CA LYS A 199 54.38 29.39 -17.16
C LYS A 199 53.42 30.13 -18.10
N LEU A 200 52.79 29.44 -19.05
CA LEU A 200 51.89 30.08 -20.04
C LEU A 200 50.43 29.68 -19.89
N LYS A 201 50.11 28.68 -19.05
CA LYS A 201 48.74 28.36 -18.61
C LYS A 201 48.35 29.07 -17.31
N GLU A 202 49.31 29.60 -16.55
CA GLU A 202 49.13 30.20 -15.22
C GLU A 202 48.17 31.40 -15.17
N ILE A 203 48.11 32.22 -16.22
CA ILE A 203 47.30 33.46 -16.19
C ILE A 203 45.80 33.16 -16.34
N ASP A 204 45.42 32.19 -17.18
CA ASP A 204 44.02 31.74 -17.30
C ASP A 204 43.67 30.71 -16.20
N ASN A 205 44.61 29.86 -15.79
CA ASN A 205 44.39 28.87 -14.73
C ASN A 205 44.19 29.49 -13.36
N LYS A 206 44.75 30.67 -13.05
CA LYS A 206 44.49 31.32 -11.75
C LYS A 206 43.04 31.77 -11.61
N ILE A 207 42.48 32.35 -12.68
CA ILE A 207 41.06 32.74 -12.73
C ILE A 207 40.17 31.48 -12.71
N ILE A 208 40.54 30.45 -13.47
CA ILE A 208 39.80 29.18 -13.50
C ILE A 208 39.89 28.46 -12.15
N ASN A 209 41.04 28.48 -11.47
CA ASN A 209 41.24 27.87 -10.15
C ASN A 209 40.56 28.67 -9.06
N ASP A 210 40.53 30.00 -9.11
CA ASP A 210 39.73 30.79 -8.16
C ASP A 210 38.23 30.48 -8.35
N ILE A 211 37.76 30.30 -9.60
CA ILE A 211 36.38 29.89 -9.91
C ILE A 211 36.10 28.43 -9.51
N ILE A 212 37.05 27.50 -9.71
CA ILE A 212 36.94 26.09 -9.32
C ILE A 212 37.00 25.97 -7.80
N TYR A 213 37.86 26.72 -7.12
CA TYR A 213 37.97 26.73 -5.67
C TYR A 213 36.73 27.37 -5.04
N GLU A 214 36.20 28.46 -5.60
CA GLU A 214 34.89 28.99 -5.20
C GLU A 214 33.75 28.01 -5.51
N LYS A 215 33.80 27.27 -6.63
CA LYS A 215 32.82 26.22 -6.94
C LYS A 215 32.91 25.04 -6.01
N ASP A 216 34.10 24.55 -5.69
CA ASP A 216 34.35 23.41 -4.81
C ASP A 216 34.05 23.78 -3.37
N LEU A 217 34.37 25.01 -2.95
CA LEU A 217 33.90 25.56 -1.67
C LEU A 217 32.37 25.66 -1.67
N ASN A 218 31.75 26.27 -2.69
CA ASN A 218 30.30 26.39 -2.77
C ASN A 218 29.60 25.02 -2.84
N GLU A 219 30.15 24.05 -3.56
CA GLU A 219 29.64 22.69 -3.64
C GLU A 219 29.80 21.98 -2.30
N ASN A 220 30.96 22.07 -1.63
CA ASN A 220 31.16 21.51 -0.29
C ASN A 220 30.24 22.16 0.75
N PHE A 221 30.11 23.50 0.77
CA PHE A 221 29.17 24.21 1.64
C PHE A 221 27.71 23.84 1.36
N LYS A 222 27.35 23.67 0.10
CA LYS A 222 26.01 23.23 -0.32
C LYS A 222 25.77 21.78 0.07
N HIS A 223 26.78 20.91 -0.03
CA HIS A 223 26.73 19.51 0.37
C HIS A 223 26.59 19.36 1.90
N GLU A 224 27.31 20.19 2.68
CA GLU A 224 27.17 20.25 4.13
C GLU A 224 25.79 20.77 4.55
N GLY A 225 25.29 21.83 3.90
CA GLY A 225 23.95 22.37 4.14
C GLY A 225 22.84 21.35 3.87
N ILE A 226 22.88 20.68 2.72
CA ILE A 226 21.92 19.63 2.35
C ILE A 226 22.00 18.45 3.32
N ASN A 227 23.21 18.04 3.72
CA ASN A 227 23.39 16.98 4.71
C ASN A 227 22.83 17.34 6.08
N ASN A 228 22.93 18.61 6.48
CA ASN A 228 22.33 19.10 7.73
C ASN A 228 20.79 19.07 7.67
N ILE A 229 20.20 19.57 6.58
CA ILE A 229 18.74 19.54 6.35
C ILE A 229 18.23 18.09 6.31
N ARG A 230 18.95 17.18 5.64
CA ARG A 230 18.66 15.74 5.62
C ARG A 230 18.60 15.16 7.04
N LYS A 231 19.56 15.49 7.91
CA LYS A 231 19.56 15.05 9.32
C LYS A 231 18.36 15.62 10.08
N LYS A 232 18.04 16.91 9.93
CA LYS A 232 16.89 17.56 10.57
C LYS A 232 15.57 16.92 10.13
N LEU A 233 15.38 16.64 8.83
CA LEU A 233 14.19 15.96 8.30
C LEU A 233 14.06 14.52 8.82
N LYS A 234 15.16 13.75 8.90
CA LYS A 234 15.16 12.41 9.49
C LYS A 234 14.77 12.44 10.98
N LYS A 235 15.26 13.43 11.72
CA LYS A 235 14.93 13.62 13.14
C LYS A 235 13.44 13.96 13.32
N PHE A 236 12.93 14.93 12.56
CA PHE A 236 11.51 15.29 12.55
C PHE A 236 10.61 14.08 12.26
N ARG A 237 10.96 13.29 11.24
CA ARG A 237 10.24 12.06 10.88
C ARG A 237 10.14 11.08 12.07
N LEU A 238 11.25 10.89 12.79
CA LEU A 238 11.31 9.99 13.94
C LEU A 238 10.48 10.50 15.13
N GLU A 239 10.49 11.80 15.39
CA GLU A 239 9.72 12.41 16.49
C GLU A 239 8.21 12.27 16.24
N ILE A 240 7.76 12.59 15.04
CA ILE A 240 6.34 12.44 14.64
C ILE A 240 5.90 10.97 14.70
N SER A 241 6.78 10.05 14.29
CA SER A 241 6.56 8.60 14.39
C SER A 241 6.31 8.17 15.83
N LYS A 242 7.16 8.61 16.76
CA LYS A 242 7.02 8.31 18.20
C LYS A 242 5.74 8.91 18.80
N ILE A 243 5.45 10.18 18.50
CA ILE A 243 4.25 10.87 19.02
C ILE A 243 2.96 10.15 18.58
N ASN A 244 2.91 9.71 17.32
CA ASN A 244 1.69 9.13 16.76
C ASN A 244 1.63 7.59 16.86
N GLY A 245 2.68 6.94 17.38
CA GLY A 245 2.77 5.47 17.45
C GLY A 245 2.70 4.80 16.07
N ILE A 246 3.24 5.46 15.04
CA ILE A 246 3.24 4.96 13.65
C ILE A 246 4.67 4.76 13.15
N PRO A 247 4.94 3.84 12.20
CA PRO A 247 6.29 3.69 11.64
C PRO A 247 6.80 4.98 10.94
N PRO A 248 8.11 5.30 10.97
CA PRO A 248 8.66 6.53 10.38
C PRO A 248 8.28 6.76 8.90
N TYR A 249 8.28 5.70 8.09
CA TYR A 249 7.95 5.78 6.67
C TYR A 249 6.47 6.13 6.40
N TYR A 250 5.56 6.02 7.39
CA TYR A 250 4.18 6.49 7.27
C TYR A 250 4.08 8.02 7.25
N VAL A 251 5.04 8.73 7.87
CA VAL A 251 5.13 10.20 7.81
C VAL A 251 5.55 10.59 6.38
N PHE A 252 6.72 10.15 5.95
CA PHE A 252 7.18 10.14 4.56
C PHE A 252 8.33 9.14 4.38
N ASN A 253 8.45 8.53 3.20
CA ASN A 253 9.52 7.57 2.88
C ASN A 253 10.81 8.31 2.47
N ASP A 254 11.90 7.56 2.31
CA ASP A 254 13.20 8.15 1.93
C ASP A 254 13.15 8.78 0.53
N SER A 255 12.42 8.20 -0.42
CA SER A 255 12.26 8.81 -1.76
C SER A 255 11.59 10.19 -1.70
N THR A 256 10.63 10.38 -0.78
CA THR A 256 9.97 11.68 -0.57
C THR A 256 10.92 12.66 0.12
N LEU A 257 11.77 12.18 1.05
CA LEU A 257 12.78 13.02 1.70
C LEU A 257 13.78 13.57 0.67
N GLU A 258 14.27 12.70 -0.22
CA GLU A 258 15.20 13.11 -1.27
C GLU A 258 14.53 14.09 -2.26
N GLU A 259 13.25 13.86 -2.61
CA GLU A 259 12.51 14.80 -3.47
C GLU A 259 12.27 16.17 -2.79
N ILE A 260 12.16 16.23 -1.45
CA ILE A 260 12.11 17.50 -0.69
C ILE A 260 13.46 18.21 -0.77
N LEU A 261 14.57 17.49 -0.63
CA LEU A 261 15.92 18.06 -0.73
C LEU A 261 16.25 18.54 -2.15
N GLU A 262 15.73 17.85 -3.17
CA GLU A 262 15.90 18.24 -4.57
C GLU A 262 15.07 19.49 -4.91
N LYS A 263 13.79 19.52 -4.49
CA LYS A 263 12.87 20.61 -4.84
C LYS A 263 12.93 21.82 -3.91
N MET A 264 13.50 21.69 -2.71
CA MET A 264 13.62 22.75 -1.70
C MET A 264 12.34 23.61 -1.59
N PRO A 265 11.18 23.02 -1.24
CA PRO A 265 9.90 23.70 -1.28
C PRO A 265 9.84 24.85 -0.27
N LYS A 266 9.43 26.04 -0.74
CA LYS A 266 9.36 27.26 0.08
C LYS A 266 7.95 27.57 0.59
N CYS A 267 6.94 26.93 0.03
CA CYS A 267 5.54 27.09 0.43
C CYS A 267 4.77 25.77 0.35
N ASN A 268 3.58 25.75 0.95
CA ASN A 268 2.68 24.58 0.94
C ASN A 268 2.28 24.17 -0.49
N GLU A 269 2.23 25.11 -1.43
CA GLU A 269 1.90 24.87 -2.84
C GLU A 269 3.04 24.21 -3.60
N ASP A 270 4.28 24.34 -3.13
CA ASP A 270 5.42 23.60 -3.69
C ASP A 270 5.54 22.23 -3.05
N LEU A 271 5.26 22.14 -1.74
CA LEU A 271 5.28 20.86 -1.02
C LEU A 271 4.21 19.89 -1.57
N ILE A 272 3.05 20.39 -2.01
CA ILE A 272 2.01 19.53 -2.61
C ILE A 272 2.43 18.92 -3.96
N LYS A 273 3.45 19.48 -4.63
CA LYS A 273 4.01 18.96 -5.89
C LYS A 273 5.07 17.88 -5.65
N VAL A 274 5.45 17.64 -4.39
CA VAL A 274 6.36 16.55 -4.02
C VAL A 274 5.58 15.24 -3.98
N ARG A 275 6.07 14.21 -4.68
CA ARG A 275 5.44 12.89 -4.67
C ARG A 275 5.39 12.35 -3.25
N GLY A 276 4.20 11.92 -2.82
CA GLY A 276 3.98 11.44 -1.46
C GLY A 276 3.45 12.49 -0.47
N PHE A 277 3.39 13.78 -0.85
CA PHE A 277 2.76 14.87 -0.10
C PHE A 277 1.42 15.30 -0.72
N GLY A 278 0.33 14.71 -0.24
CA GLY A 278 -1.03 15.19 -0.53
C GLY A 278 -1.50 16.26 0.45
N LYS A 279 -2.64 16.90 0.16
CA LYS A 279 -3.25 17.98 0.98
C LYS A 279 -3.23 17.70 2.49
N VAL A 280 -3.60 16.49 2.91
CA VAL A 280 -3.65 16.08 4.33
C VAL A 280 -2.28 16.06 5.00
N LYS A 281 -1.20 15.70 4.29
CA LYS A 281 0.15 15.68 4.84
C LYS A 281 0.76 17.08 4.87
N VAL A 282 0.46 17.90 3.86
CA VAL A 282 0.85 19.31 3.82
C VAL A 282 0.20 20.06 4.99
N GLU A 283 -1.10 19.87 5.25
CA GLU A 283 -1.78 20.47 6.41
C GLU A 283 -1.20 20.03 7.76
N LYS A 284 -0.66 18.80 7.85
CA LYS A 284 -0.17 18.24 9.11
C LYS A 284 1.30 18.52 9.40
N TYR A 285 2.13 18.56 8.37
CA TYR A 285 3.59 18.56 8.50
C TYR A 285 4.26 19.65 7.67
N GLY A 286 3.50 20.39 6.84
CA GLY A 286 4.06 21.30 5.85
C GLY A 286 4.83 22.46 6.45
N GLU A 287 4.27 23.12 7.46
CA GLU A 287 4.92 24.24 8.14
C GLU A 287 6.28 23.83 8.74
N ASN A 288 6.32 22.71 9.47
CA ASN A 288 7.57 22.21 10.07
C ASN A 288 8.61 21.79 9.02
N ILE A 289 8.17 21.19 7.90
CA ILE A 289 9.09 20.77 6.84
C ILE A 289 9.68 22.00 6.14
N ILE A 290 8.86 23.00 5.84
CA ILE A 290 9.30 24.25 5.21
C ILE A 290 10.26 25.00 6.14
N GLU A 291 9.96 25.03 7.44
CA GLU A 291 10.85 25.61 8.45
C GLU A 291 12.21 24.90 8.47
N ILE A 292 12.23 23.57 8.46
CA ILE A 292 13.48 22.78 8.42
C ILE A 292 14.27 23.04 7.12
N VAL A 293 13.59 23.13 5.97
CA VAL A 293 14.22 23.38 4.67
C VAL A 293 14.82 24.79 4.58
N ASN A 294 14.22 25.77 5.26
CA ASN A 294 14.67 27.15 5.30
C ASN A 294 15.69 27.45 6.44
N SER A 295 16.18 26.44 7.15
CA SER A 295 16.99 26.57 8.39
C SER A 295 18.45 26.15 8.28
#